data_AF-A0A7J8E1F3-F1
#
_entry.id   AF-A0A7J8E1F3-F1
#
_cell.length_a   1.000
_cell.length_b   1.000
_cell.length_c   1.000
_cell.angle_alpha   90.00
_cell.angle_beta   90.00
_cell.angle_gamma   90.00
#
_symmetry.space_group_name_H-M   'P 1'
#
loop_
_entity.id
_entity.type
_entity.pdbx_description
1 polymer ?
#
loop_
_entity_poly.entity_id
_entity_poly.type
_entity_poly.pdbx_seq_one_letter_code
_entity_poly.pdbx_strand_id
1 'polypeptide(L)'
;MAVGRRFLRQLRASSSSMAQSLLEGVPLSKVLHARLGPRRLSIEGNIAVGKSTFVKLLTKSYPEWHVATEPVATWQNVQAAGTQKACITPNPGNLLDLMYRDPARWSFTFQTFSFLSRLKVQLEPIPEKALRANRAVQIFERSVYSDRYIFAKTLFENGSLSDVEWHIYQDWHSFLLQEFASRLQLHGFIYLQATPQVCLKRLHQRDREEERGIELAYLEQLHSQHEAWLVHKTTKLHFETLLNIPVLVLDVNDDFSEEVTKQEELIKKVNTFVNAL
;
A
#
# COMPACT_ATOMS: atom_id res chain seq x y z
N MET A 1 36.47 12.30 40.64
CA MET A 1 36.07 11.78 39.31
C MET A 1 34.56 11.76 39.26
N ALA A 2 33.96 12.77 38.63
CA ALA A 2 32.52 13.00 38.60
C ALA A 2 32.13 13.58 37.24
N VAL A 3 31.85 12.73 36.26
CA VAL A 3 31.19 13.11 35.00
C VAL A 3 30.40 11.88 34.54
N GLY A 4 29.06 11.96 34.50
CA GLY A 4 28.25 10.82 34.03
C GLY A 4 26.78 10.79 34.42
N ARG A 5 26.26 11.78 35.18
CA ARG A 5 24.83 11.83 35.58
C ARG A 5 24.14 13.18 35.33
N ARG A 6 24.50 13.89 34.24
CA ARG A 6 23.85 15.17 33.89
C ARG A 6 23.15 15.24 32.53
N PHE A 7 23.07 14.15 31.76
CA PHE A 7 22.46 14.18 30.41
C PHE A 7 21.05 13.54 30.29
N LEU A 8 20.37 13.25 31.40
CA LEU A 8 19.03 12.62 31.38
C LEU A 8 17.94 13.39 32.15
N ARG A 9 18.13 14.69 32.43
CA ARG A 9 17.14 15.51 33.16
C ARG A 9 16.66 16.78 32.44
N GLN A 10 16.96 16.96 31.16
CA GLN A 10 16.56 18.16 30.39
C GLN A 10 15.60 17.91 29.22
N LEU A 11 14.83 16.82 29.24
CA LEU A 11 13.72 16.59 28.28
C LEU A 11 12.36 16.35 28.95
N ARG A 12 12.18 16.85 30.18
CA ARG A 12 10.87 16.90 30.84
C ARG A 12 10.71 18.25 31.55
N ALA A 13 10.39 19.28 30.78
CA ALA A 13 9.63 20.46 31.22
C ALA A 13 9.64 21.53 30.12
N SER A 14 8.57 21.60 29.31
CA SER A 14 7.96 22.86 28.83
C SER A 14 6.90 22.59 27.73
N SER A 15 5.76 22.01 28.09
CA SER A 15 4.55 22.14 27.26
C SER A 15 3.27 22.00 28.09
N SER A 16 3.12 22.83 29.12
CA SER A 16 1.87 22.95 29.87
C SER A 16 1.59 24.43 30.15
N SER A 17 1.21 25.20 29.13
CA SER A 17 0.72 26.58 29.36
C SER A 17 0.01 27.26 28.16
N MET A 18 -0.26 26.61 27.03
CA MET A 18 -0.94 27.26 25.90
C MET A 18 -1.93 26.34 25.18
N ALA A 19 -2.91 25.80 25.91
CA ALA A 19 -4.04 25.09 25.32
C ALA A 19 -5.35 25.28 26.13
N GLN A 20 -5.57 26.48 26.66
CA GLN A 20 -6.78 26.80 27.44
C GLN A 20 -7.54 28.05 26.98
N SER A 21 -7.25 28.58 25.80
CA SER A 21 -8.13 29.56 25.17
C SER A 21 -8.32 29.20 23.69
N LEU A 22 -9.54 29.41 23.19
CA LEU A 22 -10.04 29.11 21.83
C LEU A 22 -10.91 27.83 21.69
N LEU A 23 -11.94 27.69 22.53
CA LEU A 23 -13.12 26.85 22.20
C LEU A 23 -14.43 27.46 22.73
N GLU A 24 -14.68 28.73 22.43
CA GLU A 24 -16.03 29.29 22.56
C GLU A 24 -16.59 29.54 21.15
N GLY A 25 -17.62 28.78 20.77
CA GLY A 25 -18.49 29.12 19.62
C GLY A 25 -18.50 28.17 18.42
N VAL A 26 -17.81 27.03 18.44
CA VAL A 26 -17.91 26.04 17.33
C VAL A 26 -19.08 25.09 17.58
N PRO A 27 -20.04 24.92 16.63
CA PRO A 27 -21.14 23.96 16.77
C PRO A 27 -20.60 22.56 17.09
N LEU A 28 -21.19 21.88 18.08
CA LEU A 28 -20.78 20.55 18.55
C LEU A 28 -20.68 19.51 17.41
N SER A 29 -21.48 19.67 16.34
CA SER A 29 -21.42 18.86 15.11
C SER A 29 -20.12 19.03 14.32
N LYS A 30 -19.54 20.24 14.28
CA LYS A 30 -18.24 20.49 13.64
C LYS A 30 -17.08 19.97 14.51
N VAL A 31 -17.22 19.98 15.84
CA VAL A 31 -16.21 19.43 16.76
C VAL A 31 -16.16 17.89 16.70
N LEU A 32 -17.29 17.23 16.47
CA LEU A 32 -17.34 15.77 16.25
C LEU A 32 -16.72 15.36 14.90
N HIS A 33 -16.95 16.13 13.83
CA HIS A 33 -16.31 15.88 12.53
C HIS A 33 -14.82 16.25 12.50
N ALA A 34 -14.37 17.21 13.31
CA ALA A 34 -12.96 17.59 13.42
C ALA A 34 -12.08 16.58 14.20
N ARG A 35 -12.67 15.55 14.83
CA ARG A 35 -11.93 14.57 15.65
C ARG A 35 -11.48 13.31 14.90
N LEU A 36 -11.98 13.07 13.70
CA LEU A 36 -11.61 11.90 12.91
C LEU A 36 -10.64 12.35 11.83
N GLY A 37 -9.40 11.87 11.93
CA GLY A 37 -8.41 12.05 10.87
C GLY A 37 -8.90 11.49 9.52
N PRO A 38 -8.13 11.72 8.45
CA PRO A 38 -8.51 11.26 7.11
C PRO A 38 -8.78 9.76 7.09
N ARG A 39 -9.81 9.35 6.35
CA ARG A 39 -10.07 7.93 6.09
C ARG A 39 -9.04 7.41 5.11
N ARG A 40 -8.35 6.35 5.51
CA ARG A 40 -7.22 5.78 4.77
C ARG A 40 -7.61 4.41 4.26
N LEU A 41 -7.66 4.23 2.95
CA LEU A 41 -8.03 2.97 2.34
C LEU A 41 -6.93 2.49 1.40
N SER A 42 -6.85 1.18 1.22
CA SER A 42 -5.96 0.59 0.21
C SER A 42 -6.77 -0.19 -0.82
N ILE A 43 -6.42 0.00 -2.10
CA ILE A 43 -6.93 -0.79 -3.21
C ILE A 43 -6.01 -1.98 -3.39
N GLU A 44 -6.55 -3.18 -3.17
CA GLU A 44 -5.84 -4.43 -3.27
C GLU A 44 -6.31 -5.21 -4.51
N GLY A 45 -5.46 -6.11 -5.00
CA GLY A 45 -5.80 -6.98 -6.11
C GLY A 45 -4.60 -7.47 -6.89
N ASN A 46 -4.86 -8.52 -7.68
CA ASN A 46 -3.84 -9.24 -8.44
C ASN A 46 -3.11 -8.34 -9.45
N ILE A 47 -2.00 -8.83 -9.98
CA ILE A 47 -1.28 -8.21 -11.10
C ILE A 47 -2.24 -8.02 -12.28
N ALA A 48 -2.17 -6.86 -12.94
CA ALA A 48 -3.01 -6.49 -14.09
C ALA A 48 -4.54 -6.49 -13.88
N VAL A 49 -5.05 -6.64 -12.65
CA VAL A 49 -6.51 -6.66 -12.39
C VAL A 49 -7.24 -5.35 -12.78
N GLY A 50 -6.51 -4.24 -12.92
CA GLY A 50 -7.08 -2.93 -13.27
C GLY A 50 -6.98 -1.87 -12.17
N LYS A 51 -6.12 -2.05 -11.15
CA LYS A 51 -5.93 -1.09 -10.05
C LYS A 51 -5.66 0.34 -10.53
N SER A 52 -4.67 0.55 -11.40
CA SER A 52 -4.33 1.88 -11.88
C SER A 52 -5.46 2.50 -12.73
N THR A 53 -6.22 1.69 -13.46
CA THR A 53 -7.44 2.14 -14.18
C THR A 53 -8.51 2.59 -13.19
N PHE A 54 -8.74 1.81 -12.13
CA PHE A 54 -9.69 2.13 -11.09
C PHE A 54 -9.29 3.38 -10.28
N VAL A 55 -8.00 3.55 -10.01
CA VAL A 55 -7.43 4.75 -9.39
C VAL A 55 -7.71 5.98 -10.25
N LYS A 56 -7.51 5.91 -11.58
CA LYS A 56 -7.85 7.02 -12.49
C LYS A 56 -9.34 7.36 -12.43
N LEU A 57 -10.20 6.35 -12.36
CA LEU A 57 -11.64 6.53 -12.22
C LEU A 57 -11.98 7.24 -10.89
N LEU A 58 -11.41 6.81 -9.77
CA LEU A 58 -11.61 7.46 -8.47
C LEU A 58 -11.13 8.91 -8.46
N THR A 59 -9.96 9.20 -9.03
CA THR A 59 -9.45 10.58 -9.13
C THR A 59 -10.36 11.48 -9.95
N LYS A 60 -11.00 10.93 -11.01
CA LYS A 60 -11.99 11.66 -11.82
C LYS A 60 -13.29 11.90 -11.05
N SER A 61 -13.77 10.90 -10.32
CA SER A 61 -15.04 10.98 -9.57
C SER A 61 -14.93 11.77 -8.27
N TYR A 62 -13.76 11.77 -7.62
CA TYR A 62 -13.49 12.43 -6.34
C TYR A 62 -12.17 13.23 -6.39
N PRO A 63 -12.15 14.40 -7.06
CA PRO A 63 -10.93 15.21 -7.20
C PRO A 63 -10.36 15.75 -5.88
N GLU A 64 -11.14 15.69 -4.80
CA GLU A 64 -10.76 16.07 -3.45
C GLU A 64 -10.05 14.94 -2.68
N TRP A 65 -10.11 13.69 -3.15
CA TRP A 65 -9.43 12.57 -2.53
C TRP A 65 -7.95 12.59 -2.89
N HIS A 66 -7.10 12.25 -1.92
CA HIS A 66 -5.67 12.11 -2.16
C HIS A 66 -5.38 10.66 -2.53
N VAL A 67 -4.84 10.44 -3.73
CA VAL A 67 -4.41 9.10 -4.16
C VAL A 67 -2.89 9.02 -4.20
N ALA A 68 -2.35 8.03 -3.50
CA ALA A 68 -0.94 7.70 -3.49
C ALA A 68 -0.73 6.41 -4.31
N THR A 69 -0.11 6.57 -5.48
CA THR A 69 0.09 5.49 -6.47
C THR A 69 1.27 4.61 -6.13
N GLU A 70 1.30 3.40 -6.69
CA GLU A 70 2.41 2.48 -6.51
C GLU A 70 3.69 2.99 -7.21
N PRO A 71 4.87 2.99 -6.54
CA PRO A 71 6.10 3.56 -7.09
C PRO A 71 6.83 2.64 -8.09
N VAL A 72 6.09 2.06 -9.05
CA VAL A 72 6.64 1.10 -10.03
C VAL A 72 7.80 1.71 -10.83
N ALA A 73 7.68 2.98 -11.24
CA ALA A 73 8.74 3.67 -11.98
C ALA A 73 10.06 3.75 -11.19
N THR A 74 9.98 3.87 -9.86
CA THR A 74 11.14 3.86 -8.98
C THR A 74 11.82 2.50 -8.93
N TRP A 75 11.05 1.41 -9.13
CA TRP A 75 11.59 0.04 -9.17
C TRP A 75 12.21 -0.31 -10.52
N GLN A 76 11.73 0.32 -11.60
CA GLN A 76 12.27 0.15 -12.95
C GLN A 76 13.58 0.94 -13.17
N ASN A 77 13.83 1.98 -12.36
CA ASN A 77 15.02 2.82 -12.47
C ASN A 77 15.63 3.10 -11.10
N VAL A 78 16.34 2.11 -10.56
CA VAL A 78 17.08 2.23 -9.30
C VAL A 78 18.46 2.83 -9.59
N GLN A 79 18.72 4.01 -9.03
CA GLN A 79 20.01 4.71 -9.17
C GLN A 79 20.60 5.01 -7.79
N ALA A 80 21.92 4.80 -7.66
CA ALA A 80 22.65 5.21 -6.47
C ALA A 80 22.90 6.72 -6.50
N ALA A 81 22.58 7.41 -5.41
CA ALA A 81 22.88 8.83 -5.29
C ALA A 81 24.39 9.05 -5.00
N GLY A 82 25.03 9.94 -5.74
CA GLY A 82 26.31 10.55 -5.32
C GLY A 82 27.59 9.72 -5.45
N THR A 83 27.60 8.57 -6.12
CA THR A 83 28.84 7.82 -6.37
C THR A 83 28.86 7.22 -7.77
N GLN A 84 29.73 7.72 -8.64
CA GLN A 84 29.99 7.13 -9.95
C GLN A 84 30.96 5.95 -9.78
N LYS A 85 30.55 4.74 -10.13
CA LYS A 85 31.50 3.64 -10.30
C LYS A 85 32.32 3.89 -11.57
N ALA A 86 33.62 3.58 -11.52
CA ALA A 86 34.53 3.68 -12.66
C ALA A 86 34.15 2.79 -13.85
N CYS A 87 33.30 1.78 -13.64
CA CYS A 87 32.71 0.96 -14.69
C CYS A 87 31.29 1.46 -15.02
N ILE A 88 31.15 2.00 -16.23
CA ILE A 88 29.86 2.31 -16.85
C ILE A 88 29.25 0.98 -17.28
N THR A 89 28.52 0.30 -16.40
CA THR A 89 27.48 -0.61 -16.88
C THR A 89 26.30 0.27 -17.30
N PRO A 90 25.92 0.30 -18.59
CA PRO A 90 24.93 1.24 -19.12
C PRO A 90 23.49 0.92 -18.71
N ASN A 91 23.27 -0.06 -17.83
CA ASN A 91 21.94 -0.53 -17.50
C ASN A 91 21.42 0.16 -16.22
N PRO A 92 20.40 1.04 -16.31
CA PRO A 92 19.68 1.47 -15.10
C PRO A 92 19.17 0.23 -14.36
N GLY A 93 19.30 0.20 -13.04
CA GLY A 93 18.91 -0.97 -12.25
C GLY A 93 17.41 -1.17 -12.27
N ASN A 94 16.89 -1.93 -13.24
CA ASN A 94 15.50 -2.35 -13.26
C ASN A 94 15.31 -3.54 -12.32
N LEU A 95 15.02 -3.25 -11.05
CA LEU A 95 14.90 -4.27 -10.02
C LEU A 95 13.66 -5.14 -10.22
N LEU A 96 12.62 -4.62 -10.89
CA LEU A 96 11.43 -5.39 -11.25
C LEU A 96 11.77 -6.47 -12.28
N ASP A 97 12.50 -6.11 -13.34
CA ASP A 97 13.00 -7.04 -14.37
C ASP A 97 13.94 -8.09 -13.76
N LEU A 98 14.88 -7.66 -12.89
CA LEU A 98 15.79 -8.58 -12.20
C LEU A 98 15.05 -9.61 -11.35
N MET A 99 13.99 -9.19 -10.64
CA MET A 99 13.17 -10.10 -9.83
C MET A 99 12.44 -11.13 -10.69
N TYR A 100 11.86 -10.74 -11.83
CA TYR A 100 11.18 -11.71 -12.69
C TYR A 100 12.13 -12.64 -13.46
N ARG A 101 13.36 -12.19 -13.78
CA ARG A 101 14.37 -13.02 -14.47
C ARG A 101 15.06 -14.05 -13.57
N ASP A 102 15.38 -13.67 -12.34
CA ASP A 102 16.04 -14.55 -11.36
C ASP A 102 15.43 -14.31 -9.97
N PRO A 103 14.21 -14.86 -9.72
CA PRO A 103 13.48 -14.61 -8.49
C PRO A 103 14.21 -15.16 -7.27
N ALA A 104 14.92 -16.29 -7.38
CA ALA A 104 15.71 -16.85 -6.27
C ALA A 104 16.82 -15.89 -5.82
N ARG A 105 17.41 -15.11 -6.73
CA ARG A 105 18.45 -14.14 -6.38
C ARG A 105 17.91 -12.80 -5.92
N TRP A 106 16.82 -12.33 -6.52
CA TRP A 106 16.40 -10.92 -6.42
C TRP A 106 15.10 -10.71 -5.64
N SER A 107 14.36 -11.76 -5.28
CA SER A 107 13.10 -11.62 -4.52
C SER A 107 13.30 -10.87 -3.22
N PHE A 108 14.27 -11.24 -2.40
CA PHE A 108 14.51 -10.56 -1.12
C PHE A 108 14.87 -9.08 -1.32
N THR A 109 15.73 -8.79 -2.30
CA THR A 109 16.15 -7.41 -2.62
C THR A 109 14.97 -6.58 -3.13
N PHE A 110 14.12 -7.16 -3.99
CA PHE A 110 12.95 -6.48 -4.52
C PHE A 110 11.90 -6.25 -3.43
N GLN A 111 11.56 -7.27 -2.63
CA GLN A 111 10.55 -7.16 -1.57
C GLN A 111 10.94 -6.16 -0.49
N THR A 112 12.22 -6.08 -0.12
CA THR A 112 12.70 -5.06 0.84
C THR A 112 12.59 -3.64 0.26
N PHE A 113 12.93 -3.45 -1.01
CA PHE A 113 12.83 -2.14 -1.67
C PHE A 113 11.37 -1.72 -1.95
N SER A 114 10.52 -2.64 -2.40
CA SER A 114 9.09 -2.39 -2.65
C SER A 114 8.38 -2.00 -1.34
N PHE A 115 8.61 -2.76 -0.27
CA PHE A 115 8.08 -2.45 1.05
C PHE A 115 8.57 -1.08 1.55
N LEU A 116 9.87 -0.78 1.49
CA LEU A 116 10.41 0.49 1.98
C LEU A 116 9.87 1.69 1.19
N SER A 117 9.81 1.58 -0.15
CA SER A 117 9.26 2.65 -0.99
C SER A 117 7.77 2.87 -0.72
N ARG A 118 6.99 1.80 -0.54
CA ARG A 118 5.57 1.90 -0.18
C ARG A 118 5.36 2.45 1.23
N LEU A 119 6.19 2.04 2.19
CA LEU A 119 6.19 2.58 3.54
C LEU A 119 6.43 4.09 3.53
N LYS A 120 7.42 4.58 2.76
CA LYS A 120 7.68 6.02 2.61
C LYS A 120 6.45 6.77 2.10
N VAL A 121 5.82 6.27 1.03
CA VAL A 121 4.59 6.84 0.47
C VAL A 121 3.45 6.87 1.49
N GLN A 122 3.26 5.80 2.27
CA GLN A 122 2.24 5.78 3.32
C GLN A 122 2.55 6.71 4.50
N LEU A 123 3.82 7.03 4.71
CA LEU A 123 4.27 7.93 5.76
C LEU A 123 4.26 9.40 5.32
N GLU A 124 4.12 9.70 4.02
CA GLU A 124 4.06 11.08 3.54
C GLU A 124 2.86 11.86 4.13
N PRO A 125 3.06 13.14 4.50
CA PRO A 125 1.97 13.98 4.95
C PRO A 125 0.90 14.13 3.88
N ILE A 126 -0.36 14.11 4.30
CA ILE A 126 -1.48 14.34 3.38
C ILE A 126 -1.47 15.82 2.97
N PRO A 127 -1.59 16.13 1.66
CA PRO A 127 -1.60 17.51 1.19
C PRO A 127 -2.71 18.33 1.85
N GLU A 128 -2.42 19.59 2.21
CA GLU A 128 -3.37 20.47 2.91
C GLU A 128 -4.71 20.60 2.17
N LYS A 129 -4.69 20.59 0.83
CA LYS A 129 -5.89 20.67 0.00
C LYS A 129 -6.87 19.52 0.32
N ALA A 130 -6.37 18.30 0.49
CA ALA A 130 -7.18 17.14 0.81
C ALA A 130 -7.68 17.17 2.27
N LEU A 131 -6.90 17.75 3.18
CA LEU A 131 -7.30 17.93 4.58
C LEU A 131 -8.42 18.96 4.77
N ARG A 132 -8.53 19.95 3.89
CA ARG A 132 -9.60 20.97 3.93
C ARG A 132 -10.93 20.47 3.39
N ALA A 133 -10.98 19.29 2.75
CA ALA A 133 -12.22 18.70 2.29
C ALA A 133 -13.08 18.25 3.48
N ASN A 134 -14.41 18.38 3.36
CA ASN A 134 -15.34 18.09 4.46
C ASN A 134 -15.35 16.61 4.89
N ARG A 135 -14.61 15.73 4.19
CA ARG A 135 -14.32 14.32 4.51
C ARG A 135 -13.01 13.93 3.81
N ALA A 136 -11.87 14.15 4.45
CA ALA A 136 -10.58 13.82 3.86
C ALA A 136 -10.44 12.29 3.66
N VAL A 137 -10.18 11.86 2.43
CA VAL A 137 -9.93 10.45 2.08
C VAL A 137 -8.56 10.33 1.42
N GLN A 138 -7.79 9.35 1.87
CA GLN A 138 -6.52 8.95 1.28
C GLN A 138 -6.63 7.51 0.77
N ILE A 139 -6.32 7.32 -0.51
CA ILE A 139 -6.32 6.02 -1.18
C ILE A 139 -4.89 5.62 -1.49
N PHE A 140 -4.54 4.37 -1.21
CA PHE A 140 -3.27 3.77 -1.58
C PHE A 140 -3.47 2.70 -2.65
N GLU A 141 -2.65 2.69 -3.70
CA GLU A 141 -2.54 1.54 -4.58
C GLU A 141 -1.66 0.47 -3.91
N ARG A 142 -2.30 -0.58 -3.41
CA ARG A 142 -1.76 -1.58 -2.49
C ARG A 142 -1.35 -1.04 -1.12
N SER A 143 -0.99 -1.94 -0.22
CA SER A 143 -0.52 -1.61 1.13
C SER A 143 0.77 -2.32 1.47
N VAL A 144 1.46 -1.83 2.51
CA VAL A 144 2.58 -2.53 3.15
C VAL A 144 2.19 -3.95 3.59
N TYR A 145 0.91 -4.19 3.90
CA TYR A 145 0.41 -5.51 4.28
C TYR A 145 0.39 -6.47 3.10
N SER A 146 0.01 -6.01 1.91
CA SER A 146 0.06 -6.83 0.70
C SER A 146 1.50 -7.21 0.30
N ASP A 147 2.51 -6.38 0.59
CA ASP A 147 3.92 -6.76 0.36
C ASP A 147 4.26 -8.05 1.11
N ARG A 148 3.88 -8.14 2.40
CA ARG A 148 4.16 -9.34 3.20
C ARG A 148 3.21 -10.49 2.92
N TYR A 149 1.91 -10.26 3.05
CA TYR A 149 0.92 -11.33 3.11
C TYR A 149 0.51 -11.87 1.75
N ILE A 150 0.82 -11.15 0.66
CA ILE A 150 0.58 -11.59 -0.71
C ILE A 150 1.92 -11.92 -1.39
N PHE A 151 2.76 -10.92 -1.63
CA PHE A 151 3.91 -11.09 -2.53
C PHE A 151 5.06 -11.86 -1.88
N ALA A 152 5.59 -11.37 -0.75
CA ALA A 152 6.71 -12.02 -0.08
C ALA A 152 6.33 -13.42 0.44
N LYS A 153 5.11 -13.60 0.96
CA LYS A 153 4.60 -14.93 1.34
C LYS A 153 4.56 -15.90 0.15
N THR A 154 4.08 -15.46 -1.01
CA THR A 154 4.07 -16.31 -2.23
C THR A 154 5.47 -16.65 -2.68
N LEU A 155 6.39 -15.69 -2.68
CA LEU A 155 7.79 -15.91 -3.05
C LEU A 155 8.52 -16.85 -2.07
N PHE A 156 8.15 -16.84 -0.80
CA PHE A 156 8.63 -17.85 0.14
C PHE A 156 8.03 -19.24 -0.15
N GLU A 157 6.71 -19.32 -0.30
CA GLU A 157 6.02 -20.60 -0.52
C GLU A 157 6.39 -21.27 -1.86
N ASN A 158 6.81 -20.51 -2.87
CA ASN A 158 7.28 -21.04 -4.15
C ASN A 158 8.81 -21.24 -4.22
N GLY A 159 9.53 -21.01 -3.13
CA GLY A 159 10.99 -21.25 -3.04
C GLY A 159 11.89 -20.14 -3.57
N SER A 160 11.33 -18.98 -3.95
CA SER A 160 12.11 -17.81 -4.39
C SER A 160 12.72 -17.02 -3.23
N LEU A 161 12.24 -17.20 -2.00
CA LEU A 161 12.90 -16.74 -0.77
C LEU A 161 13.34 -17.96 0.03
N SER A 162 14.59 -17.94 0.51
CA SER A 162 15.06 -18.90 1.50
C SER A 162 14.45 -18.66 2.88
N ASP A 163 14.54 -19.65 3.77
CA ASP A 163 14.08 -19.52 5.17
C ASP A 163 14.75 -18.34 5.89
N VAL A 164 16.04 -18.11 5.62
CA VAL A 164 16.80 -17.01 6.22
C VAL A 164 16.30 -15.66 5.71
N GLU A 165 16.11 -15.52 4.40
CA GLU A 165 15.57 -14.29 3.80
C GLU A 165 14.15 -14.00 4.27
N TRP A 166 13.31 -15.04 4.35
CA TRP A 166 11.95 -14.91 4.85
C TRP A 166 11.91 -14.50 6.32
N HIS A 167 12.77 -15.08 7.16
CA HIS A 167 12.90 -14.69 8.56
C HIS A 167 13.31 -13.22 8.69
N ILE A 168 14.38 -12.80 7.99
CA ILE A 168 14.87 -11.41 8.03
C ILE A 168 13.80 -10.44 7.53
N TYR A 169 13.12 -10.76 6.42
CA TYR A 169 12.06 -9.92 5.86
C TYR A 169 10.91 -9.72 6.87
N GLN A 170 10.46 -10.80 7.51
CA GLN A 170 9.40 -10.73 8.50
C GLN A 170 9.77 -9.91 9.72
N ASP A 171 11.01 -10.05 10.21
CA ASP A 171 11.52 -9.29 11.36
C ASP A 171 11.55 -7.79 11.05
N TRP A 172 12.19 -7.42 9.93
CA TRP A 172 12.24 -6.05 9.43
C TRP A 172 10.86 -5.42 9.23
N HIS A 173 9.96 -6.14 8.56
CA HIS A 173 8.61 -5.68 8.31
C HIS A 173 7.83 -5.48 9.62
N SER A 174 7.94 -6.43 10.57
CA SER A 174 7.21 -6.35 11.85
C SER A 174 7.71 -5.18 12.69
N PHE A 175 9.03 -5.02 12.80
CA PHE A 175 9.65 -3.91 13.51
C PHE A 175 9.18 -2.55 12.97
N LEU A 176 9.28 -2.33 11.67
CA LEU A 176 8.92 -1.03 11.08
C LEU A 176 7.42 -0.73 11.17
N LEU A 177 6.56 -1.73 11.01
CA LEU A 177 5.12 -1.51 11.21
C LEU A 177 4.77 -1.23 12.66
N GLN A 178 5.50 -1.79 13.63
CA GLN A 178 5.33 -1.46 15.05
C GLN A 178 5.76 -0.03 15.35
N GLU A 179 6.94 0.39 14.87
CA GLU A 179 7.46 1.76 15.08
C GLU A 179 6.56 2.83 14.46
N PHE A 180 5.93 2.52 13.32
CA PHE A 180 5.08 3.46 12.59
C PHE A 180 3.57 3.18 12.71
N ALA A 181 3.14 2.31 13.64
CA ALA A 181 1.76 1.83 13.72
C ALA A 181 0.70 2.95 13.74
N SER A 182 0.93 4.01 14.53
CA SER A 182 0.02 5.16 14.66
C SER A 182 -0.16 5.95 13.36
N ARG A 183 0.81 5.85 12.43
CA ARG A 183 0.82 6.56 11.15
C ARG A 183 0.46 5.68 9.97
N LEU A 184 0.26 4.38 10.16
CA LEU A 184 -0.03 3.40 9.10
C LEU A 184 -1.43 2.78 9.22
N GLN A 185 -2.26 3.34 10.10
CA GLN A 185 -3.64 2.89 10.27
C GLN A 185 -4.41 3.01 8.95
N LEU A 186 -5.00 1.88 8.54
CA LEU A 186 -5.98 1.80 7.46
C LEU A 186 -7.37 1.60 8.07
N HIS A 187 -8.37 2.12 7.38
CA HIS A 187 -9.77 2.07 7.77
C HIS A 187 -10.59 1.12 6.88
N GLY A 188 -10.06 0.75 5.70
CA GLY A 188 -10.75 -0.18 4.81
C GLY A 188 -9.85 -0.68 3.68
N PHE A 189 -10.16 -1.85 3.16
CA PHE A 189 -9.61 -2.36 1.90
C PHE A 189 -10.68 -2.36 0.82
N ILE A 190 -10.30 -1.98 -0.40
CA ILE A 190 -11.11 -2.15 -1.61
C ILE A 190 -10.42 -3.24 -2.42
N TYR A 191 -10.98 -4.44 -2.43
CA TYR A 191 -10.44 -5.56 -3.17
C TYR A 191 -11.04 -5.63 -4.58
N LEU A 192 -10.23 -5.35 -5.59
CA LEU A 192 -10.58 -5.60 -6.99
C LEU A 192 -10.35 -7.08 -7.30
N GLN A 193 -11.44 -7.82 -7.43
CA GLN A 193 -11.44 -9.25 -7.65
C GLN A 193 -11.67 -9.56 -9.13
N ALA A 194 -10.76 -10.33 -9.72
CA ALA A 194 -10.96 -10.96 -11.02
C ALA A 194 -10.21 -12.29 -11.04
N THR A 195 -10.65 -13.18 -11.94
CA THR A 195 -10.00 -14.47 -12.15
C THR A 195 -8.55 -14.30 -12.64
N PRO A 196 -7.66 -15.25 -12.32
CA PRO A 196 -6.29 -15.27 -12.85
C PRO A 196 -6.22 -15.21 -14.38
N GLN A 197 -7.18 -15.83 -15.08
CA GLN A 197 -7.27 -15.82 -16.54
C GLN A 197 -7.58 -14.43 -17.09
N VAL A 198 -8.51 -13.69 -16.46
CA VAL A 198 -8.78 -12.29 -16.81
C VAL A 198 -7.55 -11.43 -16.54
N CYS A 199 -6.88 -11.64 -15.39
CA CYS A 199 -5.64 -10.92 -15.06
C CYS A 199 -4.54 -11.19 -16.09
N LEU A 200 -4.34 -12.43 -16.52
CA LEU A 200 -3.36 -12.79 -17.54
C LEU A 200 -3.66 -12.13 -18.89
N LYS A 201 -4.94 -12.16 -19.30
CA LYS A 201 -5.38 -11.47 -20.52
C LYS A 201 -5.04 -9.97 -20.48
N ARG A 202 -5.37 -9.30 -19.36
CA ARG A 202 -5.07 -7.88 -19.16
C ARG A 202 -3.56 -7.61 -19.07
N LEU A 203 -2.81 -8.55 -18.51
CA LEU A 203 -1.35 -8.49 -18.40
C LEU A 203 -0.71 -8.46 -19.79
N HIS A 204 -1.16 -9.32 -20.70
CA HIS A 204 -0.69 -9.32 -22.09
C HIS A 204 -1.12 -8.06 -22.85
N GLN A 205 -2.34 -7.54 -22.59
CA GLN A 205 -2.83 -6.33 -23.26
C GLN A 205 -2.04 -5.06 -22.88
N ARG A 206 -1.58 -4.94 -21.62
CA ARG A 206 -0.78 -3.77 -21.20
C ARG A 206 0.68 -3.83 -21.65
N ASP A 207 1.13 -4.98 -22.15
CA ASP A 207 2.44 -5.23 -22.77
C ASP A 207 3.65 -4.62 -22.05
N ARG A 208 3.74 -4.84 -20.74
CA ARG A 208 4.92 -4.44 -19.97
C ARG A 208 6.00 -5.51 -20.09
N GLU A 209 7.16 -5.13 -20.62
CA GLU A 209 8.28 -6.03 -20.95
C GLU A 209 8.68 -6.95 -19.79
N GLU A 210 8.81 -6.41 -18.58
CA GLU A 210 9.24 -7.16 -17.39
C GLU A 210 8.25 -8.25 -16.97
N GLU A 211 6.98 -8.11 -17.36
CA GLU A 211 5.90 -8.98 -16.91
C GLU A 211 5.55 -10.04 -17.97
N ARG A 212 6.13 -10.00 -19.18
CA ARG A 212 5.83 -10.94 -20.28
C ARG A 212 6.07 -12.41 -19.93
N GLY A 213 7.00 -12.69 -19.02
CA GLY A 213 7.31 -14.05 -18.55
C GLY A 213 6.39 -14.57 -17.45
N ILE A 214 5.41 -13.79 -16.99
CA ILE A 214 4.52 -14.21 -15.90
C ILE A 214 3.53 -15.26 -16.40
N GLU A 215 3.57 -16.44 -15.78
CA GLU A 215 2.67 -17.54 -16.08
C GLU A 215 1.37 -17.49 -15.27
N LEU A 216 0.34 -18.17 -15.79
CA LEU A 216 -0.97 -18.28 -15.13
C LEU A 216 -0.85 -18.84 -13.70
N ALA A 217 0.01 -19.85 -13.50
CA ALA A 217 0.20 -20.49 -12.19
C ALA A 217 0.64 -19.50 -11.11
N TYR A 218 1.49 -18.53 -11.46
CA TYR A 218 1.89 -17.49 -10.52
C TYR A 218 0.72 -16.55 -10.17
N LEU A 219 -0.11 -16.20 -11.15
CA LEU A 219 -1.31 -15.39 -10.91
C LEU A 219 -2.35 -16.15 -10.07
N GLU A 220 -2.46 -17.47 -10.22
CA GLU A 220 -3.32 -18.34 -9.40
C GLU A 220 -2.85 -18.40 -7.94
N GLN A 221 -1.53 -18.49 -7.71
CA GLN A 221 -0.94 -18.40 -6.38
C GLN A 221 -1.28 -17.06 -5.72
N LEU A 222 -1.01 -15.95 -6.42
CA LEU A 222 -1.32 -14.61 -5.91
C LEU A 222 -2.83 -14.44 -5.64
N HIS A 223 -3.69 -14.92 -6.53
CA HIS A 223 -5.14 -14.88 -6.34
C HIS A 223 -5.55 -15.62 -5.07
N SER A 224 -5.03 -16.84 -4.88
CA SER A 224 -5.32 -17.64 -3.68
C SER A 224 -4.93 -16.93 -2.39
N GLN A 225 -3.80 -16.20 -2.37
CA GLN A 225 -3.43 -15.40 -1.19
C GLN A 225 -4.41 -14.24 -0.94
N HIS A 226 -4.88 -13.56 -1.99
CA HIS A 226 -5.86 -12.48 -1.85
C HIS A 226 -7.19 -13.03 -1.31
N GLU A 227 -7.69 -14.14 -1.85
CA GLU A 227 -8.90 -14.80 -1.36
C GLU A 227 -8.77 -15.23 0.11
N ALA A 228 -7.65 -15.88 0.46
CA ALA A 228 -7.37 -16.31 1.83
C ALA A 228 -7.33 -15.13 2.82
N TRP A 229 -6.78 -13.98 2.42
CA TRP A 229 -6.65 -12.81 3.29
C TRP A 229 -7.89 -11.93 3.33
N LEU A 230 -8.42 -11.55 2.17
CA LEU A 230 -9.42 -10.49 2.05
C LEU A 230 -10.85 -11.03 2.10
N VAL A 231 -11.07 -12.28 1.67
CA VAL A 231 -12.39 -12.91 1.59
C VAL A 231 -12.60 -13.92 2.73
N HIS A 232 -11.78 -14.97 2.79
CA HIS A 232 -11.97 -16.09 3.71
C HIS A 232 -11.40 -15.86 5.12
N LYS A 233 -10.54 -14.85 5.28
CA LYS A 233 -9.91 -14.49 6.57
C LYS A 233 -9.13 -15.65 7.22
N THR A 234 -8.53 -16.52 6.40
CA THR A 234 -7.75 -17.69 6.85
C THR A 234 -6.25 -17.40 6.95
N THR A 235 -5.76 -16.35 6.29
CA THR A 235 -4.36 -15.92 6.42
C THR A 235 -4.06 -15.47 7.85
N LYS A 236 -3.10 -16.10 8.52
CA LYS A 236 -2.64 -15.71 9.85
C LYS A 236 -1.98 -14.33 9.81
N LEU A 237 -2.59 -13.36 10.47
CA LEU A 237 -2.08 -11.98 10.58
C LEU A 237 -1.34 -11.78 11.91
N HIS A 238 -0.37 -10.86 11.89
CA HIS A 238 0.47 -10.53 13.04
C HIS A 238 0.19 -9.11 13.59
N PHE A 239 -0.83 -8.45 13.05
CA PHE A 239 -1.24 -7.10 13.46
C PHE A 239 -2.72 -7.14 13.80
N GLU A 240 -3.05 -6.92 15.09
CA GLU A 240 -4.42 -6.95 15.59
C GLU A 240 -5.32 -5.93 14.87
N THR A 241 -4.74 -4.78 14.52
CA THR A 241 -5.42 -3.71 13.78
C THR A 241 -5.98 -4.16 12.44
N LEU A 242 -5.44 -5.21 11.82
CA LEU A 242 -5.89 -5.72 10.52
C LEU A 242 -7.07 -6.68 10.60
N LEU A 243 -7.27 -7.34 11.73
CA LEU A 243 -8.22 -8.45 11.86
C LEU A 243 -9.66 -8.02 11.53
N ASN A 244 -10.00 -6.78 11.90
CA ASN A 244 -11.36 -6.25 11.82
C ASN A 244 -11.50 -5.13 10.80
N ILE A 245 -10.52 -4.91 9.90
CA ILE A 245 -10.64 -3.87 8.87
C ILE A 245 -11.71 -4.29 7.85
N PRO A 246 -12.73 -3.44 7.60
CA PRO A 246 -13.74 -3.70 6.59
C PRO A 246 -13.11 -3.89 5.20
N VAL A 247 -13.68 -4.81 4.41
CA VAL A 247 -13.27 -5.05 3.03
C VAL A 247 -14.47 -4.91 2.10
N LEU A 248 -14.35 -4.02 1.11
CA LEU A 248 -15.26 -3.95 -0.02
C LEU A 248 -14.71 -4.81 -1.15
N VAL A 249 -15.42 -5.87 -1.51
CA VAL A 249 -15.08 -6.71 -2.66
C VAL A 249 -15.82 -6.20 -3.90
N LEU A 250 -15.08 -5.95 -4.98
CA LEU A 250 -15.60 -5.51 -6.26
C LEU A 250 -15.21 -6.53 -7.33
N ASP A 251 -16.20 -7.24 -7.87
CA ASP A 251 -16.00 -8.09 -9.05
C ASP A 251 -15.75 -7.19 -10.27
N VAL A 252 -14.57 -7.35 -10.85
CA VAL A 252 -14.11 -6.65 -12.04
C VAL A 252 -13.67 -7.64 -13.13
N ASN A 253 -14.33 -8.79 -13.24
CA ASN A 253 -14.10 -9.73 -14.34
C ASN A 253 -14.46 -9.12 -15.70
N ASP A 254 -15.67 -8.56 -15.86
CA ASP A 254 -15.97 -7.79 -17.07
C ASP A 254 -15.22 -6.47 -17.07
N ASP A 255 -14.81 -6.05 -18.26
CA ASP A 255 -13.97 -4.89 -18.46
C ASP A 255 -14.73 -3.59 -18.17
N PHE A 256 -14.39 -2.94 -17.05
CA PHE A 256 -14.98 -1.66 -16.66
C PHE A 256 -14.24 -0.46 -17.26
N SER A 257 -13.19 -0.65 -18.07
CA SER A 257 -12.37 0.46 -18.57
C SER A 257 -13.15 1.46 -19.43
N GLU A 258 -14.12 0.99 -20.22
CA GLU A 258 -14.92 1.82 -21.13
C GLU A 258 -16.43 1.77 -20.84
N GLU A 259 -16.89 0.87 -19.97
CA GLU A 259 -18.31 0.72 -19.64
C GLU A 259 -18.78 1.70 -18.57
N VAL A 260 -19.31 2.85 -18.98
CA VAL A 260 -19.76 3.94 -18.09
C VAL A 260 -20.73 3.44 -17.01
N THR A 261 -21.71 2.61 -17.36
CA THR A 261 -22.68 2.07 -16.39
C THR A 261 -22.00 1.25 -15.29
N LYS A 262 -21.01 0.41 -15.66
CA LYS A 262 -20.24 -0.39 -14.70
C LYS A 262 -19.35 0.51 -13.84
N GLN A 263 -18.74 1.54 -14.43
CA GLN A 263 -17.95 2.53 -13.68
C GLN A 263 -18.79 3.24 -12.62
N GLU A 264 -19.98 3.73 -12.98
CA GLU A 264 -20.91 4.39 -12.06
C GLU A 264 -21.35 3.47 -10.92
N GLU A 265 -21.64 2.20 -11.22
CA GLU A 265 -21.99 1.20 -10.22
C GLU A 265 -20.85 0.97 -9.21
N LEU A 266 -19.62 0.77 -9.70
CA LEU A 266 -18.45 0.57 -8.85
C LEU A 266 -18.18 1.78 -7.95
N ILE A 267 -18.27 2.99 -8.51
CA ILE A 267 -18.11 4.24 -7.76
C ILE A 267 -19.20 4.42 -6.71
N LYS A 268 -20.45 4.07 -7.01
CA LYS A 268 -21.54 4.09 -6.03
C LYS A 268 -21.28 3.14 -4.86
N LYS A 269 -20.78 1.93 -5.13
CA LYS A 269 -20.38 0.95 -4.09
C LYS A 269 -19.26 1.51 -3.22
N VAL A 270 -18.22 2.11 -3.82
CA VAL A 270 -17.12 2.74 -3.07
C VAL A 270 -17.63 3.89 -2.19
N ASN A 271 -18.47 4.77 -2.72
CA ASN A 271 -19.04 5.87 -1.94
C ASN A 271 -19.80 5.36 -0.72
N THR A 272 -20.66 4.36 -0.93
CA THR A 272 -21.46 3.74 0.14
C THR A 272 -20.55 3.16 1.21
N PHE A 273 -19.52 2.43 0.80
CA PHE A 273 -18.54 1.84 1.70
C PHE A 273 -17.76 2.89 2.49
N VAL A 274 -17.17 3.88 1.81
CA VAL A 274 -16.41 4.95 2.47
C VAL A 274 -17.28 5.75 3.43
N ASN A 275 -18.57 5.95 3.12
CA ASN A 275 -19.50 6.64 4.02
C ASN A 275 -19.86 5.84 5.27
N ALA A 276 -19.77 4.51 5.23
CA ALA A 276 -20.03 3.61 6.35
C ALA A 276 -18.80 3.43 7.28
N LEU A 277 -17.61 3.86 6.85
CA LEU A 277 -16.38 3.89 7.67
C LEU A 277 -16.34 5.03 8.68
#